data_AF-A0A1W9WNQ0-F1
#
_entry.id   AF-A0A1W9WNQ0-F1
#
_cell.length_a   1.000
_cell.length_b   1.000
_cell.length_c   1.000
_cell.angle_alpha   90.00
_cell.angle_beta   90.00
_cell.angle_gamma   90.00
#
_symmetry.space_group_name_H-M   'P 1'
#
loop_
_entity.id
_entity.type
_entity.pdbx_description
1 polymer ?
#
loop_
_entity_poly.entity_id
_entity_poly.type
_entity_poly.pdbx_seq_one_letter_code
_entity_poly.pdbx_strand_id
1 'polypeptide(L)'
;IKTMSLFISSGVVFLLGAVGFEMLGAREAQLHSYESIRYAVFYTVEEFLEMTGIVIFIYGLLTLLQARIEYFPNFGKIKLYFRQI
;
A
#
# COMPACT_ATOMS: atom_id res chain seq x y z
N ILE A 1 -7.28 14.52 2.57
CA ILE A 1 -5.90 14.78 2.06
C ILE A 1 -4.90 13.73 2.58
N LYS A 2 -4.84 13.46 3.88
CA LYS A 2 -3.89 12.49 4.48
C LYS A 2 -3.95 11.07 3.86
N THR A 3 -5.14 10.52 3.62
CA THR A 3 -5.29 9.17 3.05
C THR A 3 -4.86 9.08 1.58
N MET A 4 -5.07 10.16 0.82
CA MET A 4 -4.68 10.26 -0.60
C MET A 4 -3.16 10.14 -0.76
N SER A 5 -2.41 10.77 0.15
CA SER A 5 -0.95 10.63 0.20
C SER A 5 -0.50 9.20 0.47
N LEU A 6 -1.22 8.44 1.33
CA LEU A 6 -0.89 7.04 1.62
C LEU A 6 -1.06 6.15 0.38
N PHE A 7 -2.12 6.35 -0.39
CA PHE A 7 -2.37 5.60 -1.62
C PHE A 7 -1.35 5.91 -2.72
N ILE A 8 -0.98 7.18 -2.89
CA ILE A 8 0.05 7.57 -3.85
C ILE A 8 1.40 6.98 -3.42
N SER A 9 1.77 7.13 -2.14
CA SER A 9 3.04 6.60 -1.65
C SER A 9 3.09 5.06 -1.74
N SER A 10 2.00 4.35 -1.44
CA SER A 10 1.96 2.90 -1.59
C SER A 10 2.16 2.46 -3.03
N GLY A 11 1.51 3.16 -3.98
CA GLY A 11 1.65 2.87 -5.41
C GLY A 11 3.07 3.11 -5.90
N VAL A 12 3.70 4.22 -5.50
CA VAL A 12 5.10 4.51 -5.85
C VAL A 12 6.04 3.44 -5.30
N VAL A 13 5.90 3.07 -4.02
CA VAL A 13 6.75 2.05 -3.40
C VAL A 13 6.58 0.69 -4.09
N PHE A 14 5.35 0.29 -4.38
CA PHE A 14 5.05 -0.95 -5.08
C PHE A 14 5.65 -0.96 -6.50
N LEU A 15 5.44 0.10 -7.28
CA LEU A 15 5.95 0.21 -8.66
C LEU A 15 7.48 0.30 -8.72
N LEU A 16 8.14 0.86 -7.70
CA LEU A 16 9.59 0.84 -7.62
C LEU A 16 10.15 -0.58 -7.47
N GLY A 17 9.46 -1.46 -6.74
CA GLY A 17 9.76 -2.89 -6.70
C GLY A 17 9.45 -3.54 -8.06
N ALA A 18 8.16 -3.61 -8.38
CA ALA A 18 7.62 -4.33 -9.54
C ALA A 18 8.23 -3.91 -10.88
N VAL A 19 8.50 -2.61 -11.11
CA VAL A 19 9.08 -2.16 -12.39
C VAL A 19 10.57 -1.87 -12.23
N GLY A 20 10.96 -1.18 -11.16
CA GLY A 20 12.34 -0.76 -10.97
C GLY A 20 13.28 -1.93 -10.71
N PHE A 21 13.03 -2.69 -9.66
CA PHE A 21 13.91 -3.79 -9.25
C PHE A 21 13.75 -5.03 -10.12
N GLU A 22 12.55 -5.31 -10.65
CA GLU A 22 12.37 -6.41 -11.62
C GLU A 22 13.26 -6.20 -12.85
N MET A 23 13.32 -4.98 -13.41
CA MET A 23 14.18 -4.67 -14.55
C MET A 23 15.68 -4.80 -14.22
N LEU A 24 16.09 -4.40 -13.00
CA LEU A 24 17.48 -4.54 -12.55
C LEU A 24 17.85 -6.01 -12.32
N GLY A 25 16.96 -6.78 -11.70
CA GLY A 25 17.10 -8.22 -11.50
C GLY A 25 17.17 -8.97 -12.83
N ALA A 26 16.30 -8.65 -13.78
CA ALA A 26 16.31 -9.23 -15.13
C ALA A 26 17.63 -8.96 -15.86
N ARG A 27 18.18 -7.74 -15.75
CA ARG A 27 19.49 -7.40 -16.31
C ARG A 27 20.62 -8.21 -15.68
N GLU A 28 20.61 -8.37 -14.36
CA GLU A 28 21.63 -9.19 -13.68
C GLU A 28 21.51 -10.67 -14.04
N ALA A 29 20.29 -11.22 -14.12
CA ALA A 29 20.06 -12.60 -14.51
C ALA A 29 20.61 -12.90 -15.91
N GLN A 30 20.47 -11.95 -16.85
CA GLN A 30 21.03 -12.05 -18.19
C GLN A 30 22.57 -12.06 -18.21
N LEU A 31 23.23 -11.33 -17.31
CA LEU A 31 24.68 -11.16 -17.29
C LEU A 31 25.41 -12.22 -16.44
N HIS A 32 24.84 -12.59 -15.29
CA HIS A 32 25.54 -13.33 -14.24
C HIS A 32 24.79 -14.57 -13.75
N SER A 33 23.69 -14.97 -14.42
CA SER A 33 22.77 -16.05 -14.02
C SER A 33 21.90 -15.72 -12.80
N TYR A 34 20.79 -16.45 -12.68
CA TYR A 34 19.82 -16.37 -11.57
C TYR A 34 20.40 -16.84 -10.22
N GLU A 35 21.49 -17.59 -10.24
CA GLU A 35 22.19 -18.10 -9.03
C GLU A 35 23.13 -17.05 -8.40
N SER A 36 23.28 -15.88 -9.03
CA SER A 36 24.16 -14.82 -8.53
C SER A 36 23.64 -14.23 -7.22
N ILE A 37 24.55 -14.03 -6.26
CA ILE A 37 24.25 -13.31 -4.99
C ILE A 37 23.64 -11.93 -5.28
N ARG A 38 24.06 -11.26 -6.37
CA ARG A 38 23.51 -9.96 -6.76
C ARG A 38 22.05 -10.06 -7.19
N TYR A 39 21.70 -11.10 -7.94
CA TYR A 39 20.32 -11.37 -8.32
C TYR A 39 19.46 -11.61 -7.08
N ALA A 40 19.93 -12.44 -6.14
CA ALA A 40 19.23 -12.70 -4.88
C ALA A 40 18.97 -11.42 -4.06
N VAL A 41 19.94 -10.50 -4.03
CA VAL A 41 19.77 -9.19 -3.37
C VAL A 41 18.71 -8.35 -4.10
N PHE A 42 18.76 -8.24 -5.43
CA PHE A 42 17.77 -7.48 -6.18
C PHE A 42 16.36 -8.03 -6.03
N TYR A 43 16.21 -9.35 -6.12
CA TYR A 43 14.94 -10.04 -5.89
C TYR A 43 14.40 -9.83 -4.47
N THR A 44 15.27 -9.90 -3.45
CA THR A 44 14.85 -9.65 -2.06
C THR A 44 14.37 -8.20 -1.86
N VAL A 45 15.05 -7.24 -2.49
CA VAL A 45 14.65 -5.82 -2.40
C VAL A 45 13.35 -5.57 -3.19
N GLU A 46 13.18 -6.20 -4.35
CA GLU A 46 11.94 -6.18 -5.13
C GLU A 46 10.76 -6.62 -4.27
N GLU A 47 10.81 -7.84 -3.73
CA GLU A 47 9.73 -8.38 -2.89
C GLU A 47 9.49 -7.51 -1.65
N PHE A 48 10.56 -7.02 -1.01
CA PHE A 48 10.43 -6.16 0.16
C PHE A 48 9.69 -4.86 -0.16
N LEU A 49 10.00 -4.22 -1.29
CA LEU A 49 9.34 -3.00 -1.73
C LEU A 49 7.87 -3.25 -2.07
N GLU A 50 7.56 -4.32 -2.80
CA GLU A 50 6.18 -4.68 -3.12
C GLU A 50 5.34 -4.93 -1.86
N MET A 51 5.85 -5.76 -0.93
CA MET A 51 5.15 -6.05 0.32
C MET A 51 4.98 -4.80 1.19
N THR A 52 6.00 -3.92 1.23
CA THR A 52 5.90 -2.62 1.92
C THR A 52 4.82 -1.73 1.29
N GLY A 53 4.76 -1.67 -0.04
CA GLY A 53 3.70 -0.97 -0.77
C GLY A 53 2.32 -1.49 -0.39
N ILE A 54 2.12 -2.82 -0.37
CA ILE A 54 0.86 -3.46 0.03
C ILE A 54 0.48 -3.11 1.48
N VAL A 55 1.43 -3.14 2.42
CA VAL A 55 1.18 -2.78 3.83
C VAL A 55 0.71 -1.33 3.96
N ILE A 56 1.37 -0.38 3.27
CA ILE A 56 0.97 1.03 3.26
C ILE A 56 -0.42 1.20 2.64
N PHE A 57 -0.73 0.46 1.57
CA PHE A 57 -2.03 0.48 0.93
C PHE A 57 -3.14 0.01 1.87
N ILE A 58 -2.94 -1.14 2.54
CA ILE A 58 -3.88 -1.68 3.53
C ILE A 58 -4.07 -0.69 4.68
N TYR A 59 -3.00 -0.08 5.18
CA TYR A 59 -3.09 0.96 6.21
C TYR A 59 -3.91 2.17 5.74
N GLY A 60 -3.73 2.59 4.48
CA GLY A 60 -4.55 3.63 3.84
C GLY A 60 -6.03 3.25 3.78
N LEU A 61 -6.35 2.01 3.42
CA LEU A 61 -7.72 1.49 3.41
C LEU A 61 -8.36 1.49 4.80
N LEU A 62 -7.65 1.00 5.82
CA LEU A 62 -8.14 0.99 7.20
C LEU A 62 -8.41 2.42 7.70
N THR A 63 -7.52 3.36 7.39
CA THR A 63 -7.70 4.78 7.73
C THR A 63 -8.94 5.36 7.02
N LEU A 64 -9.19 4.99 5.76
CA LEU A 64 -10.38 5.41 5.02
C LEU A 64 -11.66 4.86 5.66
N LEU A 65 -11.67 3.58 6.00
CA LEU A 65 -12.82 2.92 6.62
C LEU A 65 -13.13 3.51 7.99
N GLN A 66 -12.11 3.72 8.82
CA GLN A 66 -12.27 4.37 10.12
C GLN A 66 -12.90 5.75 9.99
N ALA A 67 -12.39 6.58 9.08
CA ALA A 67 -12.95 7.90 8.81
C ALA A 67 -14.42 7.79 8.36
N ARG A 68 -14.75 6.86 7.47
CA ARG A 68 -16.14 6.66 7.00
C ARG A 68 -17.09 6.21 8.12
N ILE A 69 -16.65 5.30 9.00
CA ILE A 69 -17.44 4.81 10.13
C ILE A 69 -17.72 5.94 11.13
N GLU A 70 -16.74 6.82 11.41
CA GLU A 70 -16.91 7.98 12.30
C GLU A 70 -17.87 9.05 11.75
N TYR A 71 -18.13 9.09 10.45
CA TYR A 71 -19.19 9.93 9.86
C TYR A 71 -20.60 9.28 9.95
N PHE A 72 -20.69 7.96 10.15
CA PHE A 72 -21.95 7.23 10.31
C PHE A 72 -22.66 7.24 11.70
N PRO A 73 -22.13 7.77 12.82
CA PRO A 73 -22.79 7.74 14.12
C PRO A 73 -23.87 8.82 14.28
N ASN A 74 -23.97 9.80 13.37
CA ASN A 74 -24.97 10.86 13.46
C ASN A 74 -26.38 10.46 12.98
N PHE A 75 -26.56 9.31 12.33
CA PHE A 75 -27.91 8.80 12.04
C PHE A 75 -28.66 8.33 13.30
N GLY A 76 -27.95 7.90 14.35
CA GLY A 76 -28.55 7.49 15.62
C GLY A 76 -29.08 8.66 16.45
N LYS A 77 -28.51 9.88 16.28
CA LYS A 77 -28.93 11.07 17.02
C LYS A 77 -30.23 11.71 16.48
N ILE A 78 -30.49 11.58 15.18
CA ILE A 78 -31.73 12.09 14.55
C ILE A 78 -32.98 11.36 15.11
N LYS A 79 -32.85 10.07 15.45
CA LYS A 79 -33.95 9.29 16.04
C LYS A 79 -34.26 9.66 17.49
N LEU A 80 -33.31 10.24 18.22
CA LEU A 80 -33.49 10.69 19.61
C LEU A 80 -34.20 12.06 19.71
N TYR A 81 -33.98 12.96 18.75
CA TYR A 81 -34.68 14.25 18.70
C TYR A 81 -36.16 14.10 18.35
N PHE A 82 -36.51 13.14 17.48
CA PHE A 82 -37.90 12.88 17.09
C PHE A 82 -38.73 12.13 18.15
N ARG A 83 -38.11 11.67 19.25
CA ARG A 83 -38.80 11.02 20.38
C ARG A 83 -39.06 11.97 21.55
N GLN A 84 -38.66 13.24 21.43
CA GLN A 84 -38.85 14.29 22.44
C GLN A 84 -39.85 15.38 22.00
N ILE A 85 -40.49 15.21 20.84
CA ILE A 85 -41.66 15.99 20.38
C ILE A 85 -42.83 15.01 20.29
#